data_AF-A0A087KNJ5-F1
#
_entry.id   AF-A0A087KNJ5-F1
#
_cell.length_a   1.000
_cell.length_b   1.000
_cell.length_c   1.000
_cell.angle_alpha   90.00
_cell.angle_beta   90.00
_cell.angle_gamma   90.00
#
_symmetry.space_group_name_H-M   'P 1'
#
loop_
_entity.id
_entity.type
_entity.pdbx_description
1 polymer ?
#
loop_
_entity_poly.entity_id
_entity_poly.type
_entity_poly.pdbx_seq_one_letter_code
_entity_poly.pdbx_strand_id
1 'polypeptide(L)'
;MAKLQITFTVTEFCLHTGVTEAELSEVVGLGVIEPSNPEAADWVFDDGALAVFNRARRLQRELALDWPGIAVALTLLQEIEQLRRENSQLRHRLERFIE
;
A
#
# COMPACT_ATOMS: atom_id res chain seq x y z
N MET A 1 7.10 26.00 -3.94
CA MET A 1 5.77 25.67 -4.54
C MET A 1 4.98 24.95 -3.47
N ALA A 2 3.76 25.39 -3.14
CA ALA A 2 2.92 24.72 -2.16
C ALA A 2 2.42 23.39 -2.75
N LYS A 3 2.68 22.27 -2.07
CA LYS A 3 2.16 20.95 -2.45
C LYS A 3 0.72 20.87 -1.94
N LEU A 4 -0.25 20.83 -2.83
CA LEU A 4 -1.64 20.59 -2.46
C LEU A 4 -1.77 19.10 -2.13
N GLN A 5 -2.16 18.77 -0.90
CA GLN A 5 -2.52 17.40 -0.50
C GLN A 5 -4.03 17.30 -0.44
N ILE A 6 -4.59 16.34 -1.17
CA ILE A 6 -6.01 16.00 -1.09
C ILE A 6 -6.15 14.98 0.02
N THR A 7 -7.10 15.23 0.92
CA THR A 7 -7.35 14.38 2.07
C THR A 7 -8.80 13.93 2.10
N PHE A 8 -9.02 12.72 2.60
CA PHE A 8 -10.31 12.06 2.71
C PHE A 8 -10.55 11.67 4.15
N THR A 9 -11.71 12.03 4.69
CA THR A 9 -12.24 11.43 5.92
C THR A 9 -12.59 9.95 5.69
N VAL A 10 -12.82 9.19 6.76
CA VAL A 10 -13.35 7.81 6.70
C VAL A 10 -14.57 7.71 5.78
N THR A 11 -15.55 8.60 5.96
CA THR A 11 -16.79 8.61 5.16
C THR A 11 -16.53 8.86 3.69
N GLU A 12 -15.69 9.83 3.34
CA GLU A 12 -15.33 10.12 1.95
C GLU A 12 -14.53 8.98 1.33
N PHE A 13 -13.62 8.37 2.08
CA PHE A 13 -12.84 7.23 1.63
C PHE A 13 -13.75 6.03 1.30
N CYS A 14 -14.65 5.67 2.21
CA CYS A 14 -15.65 4.62 2.02
C CYS A 14 -16.56 4.91 0.82
N LEU A 15 -16.98 6.17 0.65
CA LEU A 15 -17.80 6.58 -0.50
C LEU A 15 -17.04 6.43 -1.83
N HIS A 16 -15.78 6.88 -1.89
CA HIS A 16 -14.97 6.84 -3.11
C HIS A 16 -14.55 5.43 -3.51
N THR A 17 -14.27 4.58 -2.53
CA THR A 17 -13.78 3.22 -2.76
C THR A 17 -14.92 2.20 -2.76
N GLY A 18 -16.06 2.50 -2.14
CA GLY A 18 -17.17 1.57 -1.97
C GLY A 18 -16.88 0.44 -0.98
N VAL A 19 -15.89 0.59 -0.09
CA VAL A 19 -15.75 -0.32 1.05
C VAL A 19 -16.54 0.16 2.26
N THR A 20 -16.86 -0.79 3.12
CA THR A 20 -17.44 -0.53 4.42
C THR A 20 -16.40 0.01 5.39
N GLU A 21 -16.85 0.70 6.44
CA GLU A 21 -15.98 1.18 7.51
C GLU A 21 -15.29 0.03 8.25
N ALA A 22 -15.95 -1.13 8.37
CA ALA A 22 -15.36 -2.33 8.96
C ALA A 22 -14.18 -2.86 8.12
N GLU A 23 -14.34 -2.95 6.80
CA GLU A 23 -13.25 -3.32 5.89
C GLU A 23 -12.13 -2.28 5.94
N LEU A 24 -12.45 -0.99 5.96
CA LEU A 24 -11.44 0.06 6.08
C LEU A 24 -10.63 -0.07 7.39
N SER A 25 -11.31 -0.33 8.51
CA SER A 25 -10.67 -0.55 9.81
C SER A 25 -9.76 -1.79 9.80
N GLU A 26 -10.19 -2.88 9.17
CA GLU A 26 -9.37 -4.08 8.99
C GLU A 26 -8.11 -3.79 8.16
N VAL A 27 -8.26 -3.12 7.02
CA VAL A 27 -7.15 -2.77 6.12
C VAL A 27 -6.14 -1.86 6.82
N VAL A 28 -6.59 -0.90 7.63
CA VAL A 28 -5.71 -0.06 8.46
C VAL A 28 -5.04 -0.90 9.55
N GLY A 29 -5.79 -1.77 10.23
CA GLY A 29 -5.24 -2.65 11.28
C GLY A 29 -4.19 -3.64 10.78
N LEU A 30 -4.26 -4.03 9.51
CA LEU A 30 -3.27 -4.87 8.82
C LEU A 30 -2.09 -4.08 8.25
N GLY A 31 -2.10 -2.74 8.36
CA GLY A 31 -1.05 -1.88 7.81
C GLY A 31 -1.02 -1.82 6.28
N VAL A 32 -2.11 -2.20 5.61
CA VAL A 32 -2.20 -2.12 4.14
C VAL A 32 -2.24 -0.67 3.68
N ILE A 33 -2.92 0.18 4.45
CA ILE A 33 -2.84 1.64 4.35
C ILE A 33 -2.73 2.24 5.74
N GLU A 34 -2.20 3.45 5.84
CA GLU A 34 -2.12 4.19 7.10
C GLU A 34 -2.83 5.55 6.94
N PRO A 35 -3.62 5.98 7.94
CA PRO A 35 -4.10 7.35 8.00
C PRO A 35 -2.93 8.31 8.27
N SER A 36 -3.11 9.60 7.98
CA SER A 36 -2.10 10.63 8.23
C SER A 36 -1.71 10.74 9.71
N ASN A 37 -2.62 10.40 10.63
CA ASN A 37 -2.34 10.21 12.05
C ASN A 37 -3.08 8.97 12.58
N PRO A 38 -2.37 7.85 12.82
CA PRO A 38 -2.97 6.61 13.35
C PRO A 38 -3.58 6.74 14.73
N GLU A 39 -3.08 7.64 15.58
CA GLU A 39 -3.57 7.83 16.96
C GLU A 39 -4.77 8.79 17.03
N ALA A 40 -5.15 9.42 15.91
CA ALA A 40 -6.31 10.30 15.88
C ALA A 40 -7.62 9.51 16.00
N ALA A 41 -8.60 10.05 16.72
CA ALA A 41 -9.94 9.49 16.80
C ALA A 41 -10.66 9.54 15.43
N ASP A 42 -10.44 10.64 14.69
CA ASP A 42 -11.00 10.84 13.35
C ASP A 42 -9.88 10.68 12.32
N TRP A 43 -9.82 9.51 11.68
CA TRP A 43 -8.82 9.24 10.66
C TRP A 43 -9.06 10.04 9.38
N VAL A 44 -7.94 10.50 8.83
CA VAL A 44 -7.86 11.19 7.55
C VAL A 44 -6.80 10.51 6.71
N PHE A 45 -7.09 10.30 5.44
CA PHE A 45 -6.23 9.60 4.47
C PHE A 45 -5.84 10.57 3.37
N ASP A 46 -4.60 10.49 2.88
CA ASP A 46 -4.20 11.27 1.71
C ASP A 46 -4.47 10.51 0.40
N ASP A 47 -4.17 11.17 -0.72
CA ASP A 47 -4.26 10.57 -2.06
C ASP A 47 -3.32 9.37 -2.24
N GLY A 48 -2.21 9.33 -1.49
CA GLY A 48 -1.29 8.20 -1.43
C GLY A 48 -1.95 6.94 -0.85
N ALA A 49 -2.61 7.07 0.30
CA ALA A 49 -3.36 5.98 0.92
C ALA A 49 -4.47 5.46 -0.01
N LEU A 50 -5.17 6.34 -0.72
CA LEU A 50 -6.18 5.94 -1.71
C LEU A 50 -5.56 5.16 -2.89
N ALA A 51 -4.39 5.57 -3.37
CA ALA A 51 -3.70 4.85 -4.44
C ALA A 51 -3.24 3.46 -4.01
N VAL A 52 -2.68 3.34 -2.80
CA VAL A 52 -2.25 2.06 -2.22
C VAL A 52 -3.46 1.13 -2.03
N PHE A 53 -4.57 1.66 -1.50
CA PHE A 53 -5.81 0.91 -1.33
C PHE A 53 -6.33 0.34 -2.65
N ASN A 54 -6.40 1.16 -3.70
CA ASN A 54 -6.87 0.72 -5.01
C ASN A 54 -5.97 -0.38 -5.61
N ARG A 55 -4.65 -0.30 -5.39
CA ARG A 55 -3.70 -1.36 -5.79
C ARG A 55 -3.95 -2.64 -5.00
N ALA A 56 -4.12 -2.55 -3.68
CA ALA A 56 -4.40 -3.69 -2.81
C ALA A 56 -5.73 -4.37 -3.20
N ARG A 57 -6.78 -3.58 -3.45
CA ARG A 57 -8.09 -4.08 -3.89
C ARG A 57 -8.04 -4.75 -5.26
N ARG A 58 -7.25 -4.21 -6.20
CA ARG A 58 -7.02 -4.87 -7.50
C ARG A 58 -6.39 -6.24 -7.29
N LEU A 59 -5.36 -6.33 -6.45
CA LEU A 59 -4.67 -7.57 -6.12
C LEU A 59 -5.61 -8.58 -5.41
N GLN A 60 -6.44 -8.10 -4.49
CA GLN A 60 -7.48 -8.88 -3.82
C GLN A 60 -8.38 -9.60 -4.82
N ARG A 61 -8.86 -8.88 -5.83
CA ARG A 61 -9.72 -9.45 -6.88
C ARG A 61 -8.97 -10.41 -7.80
N GLU A 62 -7.71 -10.14 -8.11
CA GLU A 62 -6.89 -10.99 -8.97
C GLU A 62 -6.49 -12.31 -8.30
N LEU A 63 -6.20 -12.28 -7.00
CA LEU A 63 -5.77 -13.44 -6.24
C LEU A 63 -6.90 -14.15 -5.50
N ALA A 64 -8.10 -13.54 -5.45
CA ALA A 64 -9.26 -14.00 -4.70
C ALA A 64 -8.92 -14.29 -3.22
N LEU A 65 -8.18 -13.38 -2.59
CA LEU A 65 -7.77 -13.45 -1.18
C LEU A 65 -8.58 -12.47 -0.32
N ASP A 66 -8.61 -12.73 0.98
CA ASP A 66 -9.07 -11.79 2.00
C ASP A 66 -8.01 -10.71 2.29
N TRP A 67 -8.37 -9.71 3.10
CA TRP A 67 -7.45 -8.61 3.45
C TRP A 67 -6.17 -9.08 4.16
N PRO A 68 -6.22 -10.02 5.13
CA PRO A 68 -5.00 -10.60 5.70
C PRO A 68 -4.10 -11.26 4.66
N GLY A 69 -4.66 -12.05 3.74
CA GLY A 69 -3.91 -12.66 2.64
C GLY A 69 -3.26 -11.61 1.73
N ILE A 70 -3.94 -10.49 1.48
CA ILE A 70 -3.40 -9.38 0.69
C ILE A 70 -2.30 -8.61 1.42
N ALA A 71 -2.41 -8.39 2.73
CA ALA A 71 -1.34 -7.78 3.51
C ALA A 71 -0.03 -8.59 3.43
N VAL A 72 -0.15 -9.92 3.54
CA VAL A 72 1.00 -10.84 3.36
C VAL A 72 1.52 -10.79 1.93
N ALA A 73 0.64 -10.87 0.93
CA ALA A 73 1.04 -10.84 -0.48
C ALA A 73 1.77 -9.53 -0.85
N LEU A 74 1.30 -8.39 -0.34
CA LEU A 74 1.96 -7.09 -0.55
C LEU A 74 3.37 -7.07 0.06
N THR A 75 3.53 -7.57 1.28
CA THR A 75 4.84 -7.71 1.94
C THR A 75 5.79 -8.57 1.11
N LEU A 76 5.32 -9.73 0.63
CA LEU A 76 6.14 -10.63 -0.20
C LEU A 76 6.49 -10.00 -1.56
N LEU A 77 5.59 -9.26 -2.18
CA LEU A 77 5.87 -8.54 -3.43
C LEU A 77 6.95 -7.47 -3.22
N GLN A 78 6.91 -6.73 -2.10
CA GLN A 78 7.96 -5.78 -1.73
C GLN A 78 9.31 -6.48 -1.52
N GLU A 79 9.33 -7.64 -0.86
CA GLU A 79 10.54 -8.43 -0.66
C GLU A 79 11.12 -8.93 -2.00
N ILE A 80 10.27 -9.42 -2.91
CA ILE A 80 10.67 -9.83 -4.27
C ILE A 80 11.26 -8.64 -5.04
N GLU A 81 10.63 -7.47 -4.98
CA GLU A 81 11.15 -6.25 -5.62
C GLU A 81 12.51 -5.85 -5.04
N GLN A 82 12.68 -5.94 -3.72
CA GLN A 82 13.95 -5.67 -3.04
C GLN A 82 15.05 -6.63 -3.48
N LEU A 83 14.78 -7.94 -3.44
CA LEU A 83 15.74 -8.97 -3.85
C LEU A 83 16.15 -8.82 -5.33
N ARG A 84 15.20 -8.46 -6.21
CA ARG A 84 15.51 -8.19 -7.63
C ARG A 84 16.43 -6.99 -7.80
N ARG A 85 16.21 -5.91 -7.04
CA ARG A 85 17.08 -4.72 -7.05
C ARG A 85 18.49 -5.07 -6.58
N GLU A 86 18.61 -5.80 -5.48
CA GLU A 86 19.90 -6.23 -4.95
C GLU A 86 20.64 -7.13 -5.95
N ASN A 87 19.95 -8.11 -6.54
CA ASN A 87 20.53 -8.98 -7.56
C ASN A 87 21.05 -8.19 -8.76
N SER A 88 20.26 -7.23 -9.26
CA SER A 88 20.67 -6.35 -10.35
C SER A 88 21.90 -5.51 -10.01
N GLN A 89 21.98 -4.99 -8.78
CA GLN A 89 23.14 -4.24 -8.31
C GLN A 89 24.39 -5.11 -8.21
N LEU A 90 24.26 -6.34 -7.70
CA LEU A 90 25.35 -7.30 -7.60
C LEU A 90 25.88 -7.70 -8.98
N ARG A 91 24.99 -7.97 -9.94
CA ARG A 91 25.37 -8.27 -11.34
C ARG A 91 26.14 -7.12 -11.96
N HIS A 92 25.64 -5.89 -11.82
CA HIS A 92 26.32 -4.71 -12.36
C HIS A 92 27.70 -4.47 -11.73
N ARG A 93 27.87 -4.79 -10.43
CA ARG A 93 29.19 -4.72 -9.77
C ARG A 93 30.15 -5.79 -10.28
N LEU A 94 29.67 -6.99 -10.55
CA LEU A 94 30.49 -8.07 -11.10
C LEU A 94 30.93 -7.76 -12.54
N GLU A 95 30.04 -7.26 -13.39
CA GLU A 95 30.36 -6.82 -14.75
C GLU A 95 31.50 -5.77 -14.73
N ARG A 96 31.37 -4.76 -13.87
CA ARG A 96 32.40 -3.71 -13.70
C ARG A 96 33.73 -4.20 -13.12
N PHE A 97 33.80 -5.40 -12.53
CA PHE A 97 35.02 -5.96 -11.96
C PHE A 97 35.75 -6.88 -12.95
N ILE A 98 35.02 -7.45 -13.92
CA ILE A 98 35.56 -8.37 -14.93
C ILE A 98 36.07 -7.58 -16.17
N GLU A 99 35.54 -6.37 -16.40
CA GLU A 99 36.11 -5.36 -17.31
C GLU A 99 37.41 -4.74 -16.75
#